data_AF-A0A9P9QKF3-F1
#
_entry.id   AF-A0A9P9QKF3-F1
#
_cell.length_a   1.000
_cell.length_b   1.000
_cell.length_c   1.000
_cell.angle_alpha   90.00
_cell.angle_beta   90.00
_cell.angle_gamma   90.00
#
_symmetry.space_group_name_H-M   'P 1'
#
loop_
_entity.id
_entity.type
_entity.pdbx_description
1 polymer ?
#
loop_
_entity_poly.entity_id
_entity_poly.type
_entity_poly.pdbx_seq_one_letter_code
_entity_poly.pdbx_strand_id
1 'polypeptide(L)'
;MARHSILAILTSFWACIVYAYPGSVHQAQHFTRSNEVRSSYDYIVVGGGTAGLTVADRLTESGKYSVLVVEYGYFSDIPTLPYDPVNPIDASPPSLMYNITSVGTKKQFVGIGCVVGGGSAINAQAFMRGTSEDYDRWAALGGEDSNWNWKGILRYFKKSATFNPPDPKLAAEFNITYDIQKAWGGTGPVLASYGNYQYPPTKIMFDAWEVFPGITYPRDGSEGEAGVFWIPSSKDPITETRSYARTAHYDPVRNRSNYDILTGHKVAKINFRRTRMEIMATSVKFISRGISEEARTVAAKKEIILAAGAIHTPQILQLSGIGPREVLKAANVSLVLDLPGVGSNFQDHSWFAVGYNFTTPVLPNRASLFNDRTFAAWALELWETNRTGPYSIAQGGGAALAQIGLPVIAPDTFSSIASSIETLDAASVLPPGTDPTIVAGYSAQLKLMASAARSKKTAWLQMGLGGNPFGLSDQWVFNIHPLSRGTVHLDPTDPNGEPLVDYRMLSNPVDLRVAVALFKGIRSYYASQGAMKRLTPVETKPGANVTSDAEIESFLKGTLDPSQYHPVGTCPMMPLEMGGVVDETLRVYGVEGLSVVDASMMPLIVGATTQSTVYAVAEKKAADLIKARA
;
A
#
# COMPACT_ATOMS: atom_id res chain seq x y z
N MET A 1 22.88 93.86 -16.58
CA MET A 1 22.85 93.01 -17.80
C MET A 1 23.06 91.58 -17.33
N ALA A 2 22.24 90.56 -17.54
CA ALA A 2 21.02 90.36 -18.32
C ALA A 2 20.12 89.35 -17.56
N ARG A 3 18.82 89.38 -17.86
CA ARG A 3 17.78 88.45 -17.38
C ARG A 3 18.04 87.03 -17.92
N HIS A 4 17.57 85.97 -17.24
CA HIS A 4 16.56 85.01 -17.73
C HIS A 4 16.16 84.03 -16.60
N SER A 5 14.89 83.64 -16.65
CA SER A 5 14.04 83.08 -15.59
C SER A 5 14.15 81.56 -15.43
N ILE A 6 13.95 81.04 -14.21
CA ILE A 6 13.56 79.64 -13.98
C ILE A 6 12.40 79.59 -12.98
N LEU A 7 11.30 78.99 -13.41
CA LEU A 7 10.05 78.75 -12.70
C LEU A 7 10.21 77.51 -11.81
N ALA A 8 9.96 77.62 -10.51
CA ALA A 8 9.97 76.49 -9.57
C ALA A 8 8.54 75.98 -9.34
N ILE A 9 8.31 74.69 -9.59
CA ILE A 9 7.07 73.97 -9.26
C ILE A 9 7.27 73.29 -7.91
N LEU A 10 6.45 73.65 -6.92
CA LEU A 10 6.33 73.00 -5.62
C LEU A 10 5.31 71.86 -5.71
N THR A 11 5.74 70.62 -5.49
CA THR A 11 4.86 69.47 -5.27
C THR A 11 4.92 69.04 -3.80
N SER A 12 3.79 69.18 -3.12
CA SER A 12 3.56 68.73 -1.75
C SER A 12 3.22 67.24 -1.73
N PHE A 13 4.00 66.41 -1.03
CA PHE A 13 3.66 65.02 -0.73
C PHE A 13 2.98 64.92 0.63
N TRP A 14 1.71 64.52 0.64
CA TRP A 14 1.02 64.02 1.84
C TRP A 14 1.34 62.53 2.00
N ALA A 15 2.01 62.17 3.09
CA ALA A 15 2.21 60.78 3.47
C ALA A 15 1.04 60.30 4.34
N CYS A 16 0.16 59.47 3.79
CA CYS A 16 -0.79 58.69 4.57
C CYS A 16 -0.04 57.55 5.27
N ILE A 17 0.07 57.61 6.60
CA ILE A 17 0.52 56.48 7.41
C ILE A 17 -0.66 55.51 7.55
N VAL A 18 -0.62 54.42 6.80
CA VAL A 18 -1.51 53.27 6.98
C VAL A 18 -0.90 52.38 8.06
N TYR A 19 -1.52 52.29 9.23
CA TYR A 19 -1.24 51.23 10.19
C TYR A 19 -1.80 49.92 9.65
N ALA A 20 -0.94 49.13 8.99
CA ALA A 20 -1.22 47.73 8.74
C ALA A 20 -1.05 46.97 10.06
N TYR A 21 -2.14 46.44 10.63
CA TYR A 21 -2.03 45.38 11.62
C TYR A 21 -1.22 44.23 11.00
N PRO A 22 -0.21 43.67 11.67
CA PRO A 22 0.43 42.46 11.19
C PRO A 22 -0.62 41.35 11.23
N GLY A 23 -1.19 41.03 10.06
CA GLY A 23 -1.92 39.78 9.90
C GLY A 23 -0.97 38.68 10.35
N SER A 24 -1.37 37.87 11.33
CA SER A 24 -0.58 36.75 11.77
C SER A 24 -0.22 35.92 10.53
N VAL A 25 1.08 35.75 10.29
CA VAL A 25 1.56 34.79 9.30
C VAL A 25 1.27 33.43 9.91
N HIS A 26 0.04 32.98 9.78
CA HIS A 26 -0.39 31.69 10.28
C HIS A 26 0.43 30.65 9.53
N GLN A 27 1.37 29.98 10.18
CA GLN A 27 2.15 28.90 9.56
C GLN A 27 1.31 27.61 9.60
N ALA A 28 1.68 26.58 8.85
CA ALA A 28 1.09 25.26 9.03
C ALA A 28 1.25 24.86 10.50
N GLN A 29 0.16 24.49 11.16
CA GLN A 29 0.20 24.16 12.58
C GLN A 29 0.04 22.65 12.77
N HIS A 30 1.00 22.07 13.48
CA HIS A 30 0.84 20.76 14.09
C HIS A 30 0.06 20.96 15.39
N PHE A 31 -1.17 20.47 15.39
CA PHE A 31 -2.05 20.50 16.54
C PHE A 31 -2.00 19.18 17.30
N THR A 32 -2.05 19.28 18.62
CA THR A 32 -2.11 18.13 19.54
C THR A 32 -3.32 18.17 20.44
N ARG A 33 -4.07 19.28 20.45
CA ARG A 33 -5.30 19.46 21.22
C ARG A 33 -6.47 19.79 20.32
N SER A 34 -7.63 19.27 20.68
CA SER A 34 -8.85 19.46 19.91
C SER A 34 -9.21 20.92 19.72
N ASN A 35 -8.93 21.82 20.67
CA ASN A 35 -9.35 23.24 20.64
C ASN A 35 -8.54 24.13 19.68
N GLU A 36 -7.39 23.67 19.19
CA GLU A 36 -6.48 24.46 18.35
C GLU A 36 -6.95 24.53 16.89
N VAL A 37 -7.69 23.52 16.41
CA VAL A 37 -8.17 23.51 15.02
C VAL A 37 -9.22 24.60 14.78
N ARG A 38 -9.30 25.08 13.54
CA ARG A 38 -10.33 26.04 13.09
C ARG A 38 -11.71 25.41 13.14
N SER A 39 -12.76 26.25 13.12
CA SER A 39 -14.15 25.78 13.05
C SER A 39 -14.50 25.12 11.70
N SER A 40 -13.79 25.47 10.64
CA SER A 40 -14.01 24.91 9.30
C SER A 40 -12.77 24.99 8.41
N TYR A 41 -12.70 24.07 7.45
CA TYR A 41 -11.68 23.96 6.40
C TYR A 41 -12.33 23.74 5.04
N ASP A 42 -11.64 24.03 3.94
CA ASP A 42 -12.15 23.70 2.61
C ASP A 42 -12.21 22.18 2.43
N TYR A 43 -11.14 21.50 2.82
CA TYR A 43 -11.04 20.05 2.79
C TYR A 43 -10.65 19.50 4.14
N ILE A 44 -11.22 18.35 4.50
CA ILE A 44 -10.79 17.56 5.65
C ILE A 44 -10.34 16.19 5.13
N VAL A 45 -9.10 15.82 5.42
CA VAL A 45 -8.53 14.52 5.10
C VAL A 45 -8.49 13.68 6.36
N VAL A 46 -9.11 12.51 6.32
CA VAL A 46 -9.26 11.61 7.46
C VAL A 46 -8.23 10.49 7.32
N GLY A 47 -7.17 10.55 8.13
CA GLY A 47 -5.99 9.70 8.06
C GLY A 47 -4.79 10.41 7.41
N GLY A 48 -3.71 10.57 8.17
CA GLY A 48 -2.41 11.06 7.74
C GLY A 48 -1.49 9.96 7.24
N GLY A 49 -2.04 8.97 6.54
CA GLY A 49 -1.31 7.86 5.93
C GLY A 49 -0.72 8.19 4.55
N THR A 50 -0.32 7.15 3.81
CA THR A 50 0.26 7.26 2.46
C THR A 50 -0.58 8.10 1.50
N ALA A 51 -1.88 7.79 1.39
CA ALA A 51 -2.78 8.54 0.51
C ALA A 51 -3.10 9.93 1.06
N GLY A 52 -3.41 10.02 2.35
CA GLY A 52 -3.91 11.24 2.98
C GLY A 52 -2.92 12.40 2.92
N LEU A 53 -1.65 12.15 3.27
CA LEU A 53 -0.63 13.20 3.19
C LEU A 53 -0.34 13.59 1.74
N THR A 54 -0.35 12.64 0.81
CA THR A 54 -0.19 12.93 -0.63
C THR A 54 -1.30 13.85 -1.14
N VAL A 55 -2.55 13.57 -0.81
CA VAL A 55 -3.68 14.42 -1.22
C VAL A 55 -3.60 15.79 -0.56
N ALA A 56 -3.30 15.86 0.74
CA ALA A 56 -3.22 17.12 1.46
C ALA A 56 -2.06 18.02 0.97
N ASP A 57 -0.89 17.47 0.65
CA ASP A 57 0.18 18.19 -0.05
C ASP A 57 -0.32 18.83 -1.35
N ARG A 58 -0.94 18.01 -2.21
CA ARG A 58 -1.39 18.47 -3.52
C ARG A 58 -2.53 19.49 -3.43
N LEU A 59 -3.44 19.38 -2.47
CA LEU A 59 -4.52 20.36 -2.30
C LEU A 59 -4.02 21.71 -1.76
N THR A 60 -2.98 21.68 -0.93
CA THR A 60 -2.43 22.89 -0.31
C THR A 60 -1.42 23.64 -1.18
N GLU A 61 -0.86 23.00 -2.21
CA GLU A 61 0.24 23.53 -3.05
C GLU A 61 -0.03 24.92 -3.64
N SER A 62 -1.29 25.23 -3.97
CA SER A 62 -1.67 26.51 -4.60
C SER A 62 -1.85 27.66 -3.59
N GLY A 63 -1.86 27.36 -2.29
CA GLY A 63 -2.23 28.32 -1.24
C GLY A 63 -3.74 28.66 -1.17
N LYS A 64 -4.54 28.25 -2.16
CA LYS A 64 -5.97 28.62 -2.28
C LYS A 64 -6.87 27.93 -1.26
N TYR A 65 -6.58 26.68 -0.92
CA TYR A 65 -7.47 25.84 -0.12
C TYR A 65 -6.87 25.53 1.25
N SER A 66 -7.68 25.68 2.28
CA SER A 66 -7.37 25.24 3.65
C SER A 66 -7.65 23.75 3.83
N VAL A 67 -6.69 23.01 4.36
CA VAL A 67 -6.78 21.57 4.57
C VAL A 67 -6.46 21.23 6.02
N LEU A 68 -7.29 20.37 6.62
CA LEU A 68 -7.01 19.72 7.89
C LEU A 68 -6.82 18.22 7.66
N VAL A 69 -5.67 17.68 8.05
CA VAL A 69 -5.47 16.23 8.20
C VAL A 69 -5.76 15.84 9.66
N VAL A 70 -6.61 14.85 9.88
CA VAL A 70 -6.85 14.27 11.22
C VAL A 70 -6.27 12.86 11.25
N GLU A 71 -5.26 12.64 12.09
CA GLU A 71 -4.51 11.38 12.20
C GLU A 71 -4.60 10.82 13.62
N TYR A 72 -4.83 9.51 13.72
CA TYR A 72 -4.94 8.81 15.01
C TYR A 72 -3.58 8.56 15.67
N GLY A 73 -2.56 8.27 14.87
CA GLY A 73 -1.17 8.17 15.28
C GLY A 73 -0.53 9.51 15.60
N TYR A 74 0.69 9.44 16.12
CA TYR A 74 1.56 10.60 16.35
C TYR A 74 2.68 10.66 15.31
N PHE A 75 3.42 11.77 15.30
CA PHE A 75 4.73 11.78 14.66
C PHE A 75 5.67 10.81 15.37
N SER A 76 6.54 10.17 14.60
CA SER A 76 7.61 9.34 15.11
C SER A 76 8.89 9.67 14.37
N ASP A 77 9.94 9.96 15.11
CA ASP A 77 11.28 10.19 14.57
C ASP A 77 12.12 8.92 14.58
N ILE A 78 11.53 7.76 14.88
CA ILE A 78 12.22 6.47 14.88
C ILE A 78 12.73 6.20 13.45
N PRO A 79 14.05 6.26 13.21
CA PRO A 79 14.61 5.95 11.91
C PRO A 79 14.49 4.43 11.75
N THR A 80 13.74 3.96 10.76
CA THR A 80 13.66 2.52 10.48
C THR A 80 14.90 2.00 9.74
N LEU A 81 15.92 2.84 9.53
CA LEU A 81 17.22 2.47 9.01
C LEU A 81 18.33 3.05 9.92
N PRO A 82 19.37 2.28 10.25
CA PRO A 82 19.62 0.92 9.79
C PRO A 82 18.63 -0.10 10.36
N TYR A 83 18.33 -1.10 9.53
CA TYR A 83 17.84 -2.39 9.99
C TYR A 83 18.76 -2.90 11.12
N ASP A 84 18.19 -3.26 12.28
CA ASP A 84 18.94 -3.95 13.33
C ASP A 84 18.92 -5.47 13.03
N PRO A 85 20.03 -6.08 12.57
CA PRO A 85 20.11 -7.52 12.33
C PRO A 85 20.09 -8.30 13.64
N VAL A 86 20.36 -7.71 14.81
CA VAL A 86 20.38 -8.46 16.08
C VAL A 86 18.96 -8.65 16.64
N ASN A 87 18.02 -7.75 16.31
CA ASN A 87 16.64 -7.83 16.74
C ASN A 87 15.66 -7.75 15.55
N PRO A 88 15.57 -8.80 14.72
CA PRO A 88 14.83 -8.76 13.46
C PRO A 88 13.30 -8.68 13.63
N ILE A 89 12.81 -8.87 14.86
CA ILE A 89 11.39 -8.79 15.24
C ILE A 89 10.94 -7.36 15.53
N ASP A 90 11.83 -6.36 15.50
CA ASP A 90 11.40 -4.96 15.38
C ASP A 90 10.97 -4.66 13.92
N ALA A 91 9.98 -5.43 13.44
CA ALA A 91 8.82 -4.84 12.80
C ALA A 91 8.51 -3.56 13.59
N SER A 92 8.53 -2.42 12.89
CA SER A 92 8.31 -1.08 13.45
C SER A 92 7.57 -1.12 14.78
N PRO A 93 8.16 -0.55 15.86
CA PRO A 93 7.80 -0.90 17.23
C PRO A 93 6.29 -0.97 17.42
N PRO A 94 5.73 -1.94 18.16
CA PRO A 94 4.28 -2.14 18.25
C PRO A 94 3.48 -0.87 18.59
N SER A 95 4.10 0.11 19.24
CA SER A 95 3.55 1.46 19.48
C SER A 95 3.19 2.24 18.22
N LEU A 96 3.78 1.93 17.07
CA LEU A 96 3.55 2.53 15.74
C LEU A 96 2.52 1.74 14.92
N MET A 97 1.90 0.72 15.49
CA MET A 97 0.92 -0.12 14.81
C MET A 97 -0.41 -0.11 15.57
N TYR A 98 -1.50 -0.41 14.88
CA TYR A 98 -2.75 -0.72 15.56
C TYR A 98 -2.66 -2.09 16.22
N ASN A 99 -3.28 -2.24 17.39
CA ASN A 99 -3.37 -3.51 18.08
C ASN A 99 -4.69 -4.21 17.71
N ILE A 100 -4.70 -4.87 16.56
CA ILE A 100 -5.89 -5.54 16.03
C ILE A 100 -5.58 -7.03 15.85
N THR A 101 -6.49 -7.87 16.32
CA THR A 101 -6.48 -9.32 16.07
C THR A 101 -7.67 -9.69 15.21
N SER A 102 -7.43 -10.38 14.11
CA SER A 102 -8.49 -10.85 13.21
C SER A 102 -9.42 -11.84 13.91
N VAL A 103 -10.65 -11.92 13.41
CA VAL A 103 -11.60 -12.98 13.75
C VAL A 103 -11.41 -14.18 12.83
N GLY A 104 -12.24 -15.22 13.02
CA GLY A 104 -12.19 -16.46 12.26
C GLY A 104 -11.48 -17.61 12.99
N THR A 105 -11.25 -18.71 12.27
CA THR A 105 -10.70 -19.96 12.84
C THR A 105 -9.22 -19.85 13.19
N LYS A 106 -8.45 -19.10 12.39
CA LYS A 106 -7.04 -18.79 12.63
C LYS A 106 -6.91 -17.29 12.87
N LYS A 107 -6.91 -16.89 14.14
CA LYS A 107 -6.70 -15.50 14.56
C LYS A 107 -5.27 -15.06 14.26
N GLN A 108 -5.12 -13.85 13.74
CA GLN A 108 -3.82 -13.27 13.42
C GLN A 108 -3.75 -11.78 13.70
N PHE A 109 -2.53 -11.29 13.86
CA PHE A 109 -2.27 -9.87 13.99
C PHE A 109 -2.50 -9.15 12.66
N VAL A 110 -3.32 -8.09 12.67
CA VAL A 110 -3.57 -7.24 11.51
C VAL A 110 -2.56 -6.08 11.52
N GLY A 111 -1.45 -6.27 10.81
CA GLY A 111 -0.36 -5.30 10.82
C GLY A 111 -0.61 -4.08 9.95
N ILE A 112 -1.03 -2.97 10.57
CA ILE A 112 -1.24 -1.67 9.91
C ILE A 112 -0.67 -0.52 10.74
N GLY A 113 -0.19 0.52 10.05
CA GLY A 113 0.52 1.64 10.69
C GLY A 113 -0.41 2.61 11.42
N CYS A 114 -0.01 3.01 12.62
CA CYS A 114 -0.66 3.93 13.54
C CYS A 114 0.30 5.10 13.87
N VAL A 115 0.69 5.82 12.82
CA VAL A 115 1.74 6.85 12.85
C VAL A 115 1.53 7.80 11.67
N VAL A 116 1.98 9.05 11.77
CA VAL A 116 1.98 9.96 10.60
C VAL A 116 2.84 9.36 9.48
N GLY A 117 2.23 9.13 8.32
CA GLY A 117 2.77 8.37 7.20
C GLY A 117 2.15 6.99 7.02
N GLY A 118 1.44 6.47 8.02
CA GLY A 118 0.73 5.19 8.00
C GLY A 118 1.63 4.02 7.65
N GLY A 119 1.14 3.08 6.84
CA GLY A 119 1.90 1.91 6.41
C GLY A 119 3.24 2.24 5.73
N SER A 120 3.36 3.37 5.02
CA SER A 120 4.63 3.75 4.38
C SER A 120 5.77 4.01 5.38
N ALA A 121 5.44 4.42 6.61
CA ALA A 121 6.40 4.67 7.67
C ALA A 121 6.97 3.38 8.29
N ILE A 122 6.28 2.24 8.10
CA ILE A 122 6.58 1.00 8.82
C ILE A 122 6.81 -0.22 7.92
N ASN A 123 6.60 -0.09 6.60
CA ASN A 123 6.67 -1.22 5.67
C ASN A 123 8.11 -1.70 5.41
N ALA A 124 8.24 -2.80 4.67
CA ALA A 124 9.52 -3.38 4.28
C ALA A 124 10.27 -2.62 3.14
N GLN A 125 9.76 -1.47 2.71
CA GLN A 125 10.32 -0.56 1.69
C GLN A 125 10.48 -1.08 0.26
N ALA A 126 10.07 -2.31 -0.07
CA ALA A 126 10.05 -2.78 -1.46
C ALA A 126 9.16 -1.86 -2.31
N PHE A 127 9.76 -1.15 -3.28
CA PHE A 127 9.11 -0.13 -4.08
C PHE A 127 9.00 -0.57 -5.54
N MET A 128 7.85 -1.16 -5.85
CA MET A 128 7.57 -1.77 -7.14
C MET A 128 6.12 -1.51 -7.55
N ARG A 129 5.70 -1.96 -8.74
CA ARG A 129 4.34 -1.79 -9.26
C ARG A 129 3.78 -3.13 -9.67
N GLY A 130 2.45 -3.22 -9.76
CA GLY A 130 1.80 -4.39 -10.37
C GLY A 130 2.10 -4.47 -11.87
N THR A 131 1.69 -5.58 -12.45
CA THR A 131 1.70 -5.81 -13.89
C THR A 131 0.70 -4.87 -14.59
N SER A 132 0.87 -4.59 -15.88
CA SER A 132 -0.08 -3.76 -16.62
C SER A 132 -1.49 -4.37 -16.57
N GLU A 133 -1.57 -5.71 -16.65
CA GLU A 133 -2.83 -6.44 -16.60
C GLU A 133 -3.57 -6.29 -15.26
N ASP A 134 -2.88 -5.98 -14.16
CA ASP A 134 -3.51 -5.68 -12.86
C ASP A 134 -4.42 -4.46 -12.93
N TYR A 135 -3.90 -3.38 -13.49
CA TYR A 135 -4.62 -2.12 -13.59
C TYR A 135 -5.64 -2.16 -14.73
N ASP A 136 -5.35 -2.89 -15.82
CA ASP A 136 -6.31 -3.09 -16.89
C ASP A 136 -7.56 -3.85 -16.39
N ARG A 137 -7.41 -4.77 -15.42
CA ARG A 137 -8.55 -5.39 -14.73
C ARG A 137 -9.37 -4.40 -13.91
N TRP A 138 -8.76 -3.37 -13.31
CA TRP A 138 -9.53 -2.31 -12.64
C TRP A 138 -10.42 -1.57 -13.63
N ALA A 139 -9.88 -1.23 -14.80
CA ALA A 139 -10.68 -0.58 -15.83
C ALA A 139 -11.80 -1.48 -16.35
N ALA A 140 -11.54 -2.78 -16.52
CA ALA A 140 -12.57 -3.74 -16.92
C ALA A 140 -13.73 -3.85 -15.92
N LEU A 141 -13.46 -3.62 -14.62
CA LEU A 141 -14.49 -3.57 -13.57
C LEU A 141 -15.19 -2.20 -13.50
N GLY A 142 -14.52 -1.13 -13.91
CA GLY A 142 -15.05 0.24 -13.92
C GLY A 142 -15.98 0.58 -15.08
N GLY A 143 -15.87 -0.12 -16.22
CA GLY A 143 -16.65 0.09 -17.43
C GLY A 143 -15.85 0.69 -18.60
N GLU A 144 -16.50 0.89 -19.75
CA GLU A 144 -15.83 1.28 -21.02
C GLU A 144 -15.04 2.60 -20.93
N ASP A 145 -15.52 3.56 -20.15
CA ASP A 145 -14.89 4.88 -19.98
C ASP A 145 -13.83 4.91 -18.87
N SER A 146 -13.53 3.77 -18.24
CA SER A 146 -12.59 3.74 -17.13
C SER A 146 -11.17 4.07 -17.57
N ASN A 147 -10.55 5.00 -16.85
CA ASN A 147 -9.17 5.43 -17.05
C ASN A 147 -8.24 4.89 -15.94
N TRP A 148 -8.62 3.82 -15.25
CA TRP A 148 -7.79 3.15 -14.22
C TRP A 148 -6.94 2.00 -14.75
N ASN A 149 -6.86 1.86 -16.07
CA ASN A 149 -5.92 0.95 -16.76
C ASN A 149 -4.46 1.39 -16.59
N TRP A 150 -3.51 0.54 -17.00
CA TRP A 150 -2.08 0.80 -16.87
C TRP A 150 -1.66 2.14 -17.48
N LYS A 151 -2.14 2.43 -18.70
CA LYS A 151 -1.83 3.67 -19.42
C LYS A 151 -2.32 4.91 -18.65
N GLY A 152 -3.51 4.83 -18.06
CA GLY A 152 -4.13 5.91 -17.30
C GLY A 152 -3.43 6.20 -15.97
N ILE A 153 -2.88 5.18 -15.31
CA ILE A 153 -2.23 5.31 -14.01
C ILE A 153 -0.70 5.52 -14.08
N LEU A 154 -0.02 5.04 -15.14
CA LEU A 154 1.44 5.08 -15.28
C LEU A 154 2.04 6.50 -15.09
N ARG A 155 1.35 7.53 -15.59
CA ARG A 155 1.82 8.92 -15.41
C ARG A 155 1.88 9.33 -13.95
N TYR A 156 1.00 8.80 -13.09
CA TYR A 156 0.98 9.12 -11.66
C TYR A 156 1.96 8.29 -10.86
N PHE A 157 2.23 7.06 -11.29
CA PHE A 157 3.37 6.30 -10.79
C PHE A 157 4.69 7.03 -11.02
N LYS A 158 4.86 7.63 -12.19
CA LYS A 158 6.03 8.46 -12.48
C LYS A 158 6.00 9.73 -11.65
N LYS A 159 4.88 10.45 -11.62
CA LYS A 159 4.73 11.71 -10.88
C LYS A 159 4.99 11.57 -9.37
N SER A 160 4.62 10.45 -8.76
CA SER A 160 4.73 10.27 -7.31
C SER A 160 6.16 10.12 -6.81
N ALA A 161 7.08 9.67 -7.66
CA ALA A 161 8.42 9.29 -7.22
C ALA A 161 9.55 9.90 -8.07
N THR A 162 10.71 10.03 -7.44
CA THR A 162 12.00 10.26 -8.09
C THR A 162 12.82 8.98 -7.99
N PHE A 163 13.29 8.48 -9.12
CA PHE A 163 14.14 7.30 -9.19
C PHE A 163 15.62 7.70 -9.14
N ASN A 164 16.39 6.98 -8.33
CA ASN A 164 17.82 7.14 -8.19
C ASN A 164 18.51 5.82 -8.62
N PRO A 165 19.28 5.83 -9.72
CA PRO A 165 19.99 4.65 -10.20
C PRO A 165 20.93 4.06 -9.14
N PRO A 166 21.19 2.74 -9.20
CA PRO A 166 22.19 2.09 -8.33
C PRO A 166 23.60 2.61 -8.61
N ASP A 167 24.53 2.34 -7.69
CA ASP A 167 25.96 2.50 -7.95
C ASP A 167 26.36 1.70 -9.22
N PRO A 168 27.08 2.31 -10.18
CA PRO A 168 27.42 1.63 -11.44
C PRO A 168 28.25 0.35 -11.28
N LYS A 169 29.10 0.25 -10.26
CA LYS A 169 29.90 -0.97 -10.01
C LYS A 169 29.01 -2.08 -9.50
N LEU A 170 28.13 -1.78 -8.54
CA LEU A 170 27.15 -2.75 -8.04
C LEU A 170 26.23 -3.22 -9.18
N ALA A 171 25.78 -2.30 -10.03
CA ALA A 171 24.94 -2.63 -11.17
C ALA A 171 25.66 -3.57 -12.15
N ALA A 172 26.93 -3.34 -12.45
CA ALA A 172 27.73 -4.21 -13.31
C ALA A 172 27.97 -5.60 -12.68
N GLU A 173 28.23 -5.68 -11.37
CA GLU A 173 28.51 -6.93 -10.67
C GLU A 173 27.29 -7.87 -10.63
N PHE A 174 26.12 -7.31 -10.32
CA PHE A 174 24.86 -8.05 -10.15
C PHE A 174 23.96 -8.03 -11.38
N ASN A 175 24.40 -7.40 -12.48
CA ASN A 175 23.61 -7.20 -13.69
C ASN A 175 22.26 -6.51 -13.40
N ILE A 176 22.30 -5.45 -12.59
CA ILE A 176 21.11 -4.66 -12.24
C ILE A 176 20.75 -3.81 -13.46
N THR A 177 19.57 -4.07 -14.02
CA THR A 177 19.00 -3.28 -15.12
C THR A 177 17.86 -2.39 -14.61
N TYR A 178 17.63 -1.29 -15.31
CA TYR A 178 16.50 -0.37 -15.06
C TYR A 178 16.13 0.39 -16.34
N ASP A 179 14.92 0.95 -16.40
CA ASP A 179 14.43 1.72 -17.54
C ASP A 179 13.78 3.05 -17.12
N ILE A 180 14.53 4.14 -17.28
CA ILE A 180 14.05 5.48 -16.92
C ILE A 180 12.87 5.92 -17.78
N GLN A 181 12.86 5.62 -19.08
CA GLN A 181 11.84 6.16 -19.97
C GLN A 181 10.52 5.41 -19.84
N LYS A 182 10.56 4.07 -19.74
CA LYS A 182 9.36 3.23 -19.65
C LYS A 182 8.82 3.23 -18.23
N ALA A 183 9.66 2.97 -17.22
CA ALA A 183 9.21 2.86 -15.84
C ALA A 183 9.25 4.20 -15.08
N TRP A 184 10.27 5.03 -15.23
CA TRP A 184 10.47 6.21 -14.36
C TRP A 184 10.32 7.55 -15.10
N GLY A 185 11.04 8.58 -14.64
CA GLY A 185 11.12 9.89 -15.30
C GLY A 185 10.29 11.01 -14.65
N GLY A 186 9.72 10.78 -13.46
CA GLY A 186 9.14 11.86 -12.67
C GLY A 186 10.11 12.44 -11.64
N THR A 187 9.68 13.56 -11.05
CA THR A 187 10.41 14.33 -10.02
C THR A 187 9.60 14.39 -8.73
N GLY A 188 8.86 13.32 -8.42
CA GLY A 188 8.01 13.24 -7.24
C GLY A 188 8.82 13.18 -5.94
N PRO A 189 8.22 13.54 -4.80
CA PRO A 189 8.95 13.65 -3.55
C PRO A 189 9.28 12.30 -2.91
N VAL A 190 8.67 11.19 -3.35
CA VAL A 190 9.01 9.85 -2.86
C VAL A 190 10.27 9.37 -3.56
N LEU A 191 11.33 9.08 -2.81
CA LEU A 191 12.60 8.63 -3.34
C LEU A 191 12.61 7.09 -3.48
N ALA A 192 12.99 6.63 -4.66
CA ALA A 192 13.15 5.22 -5.00
C ALA A 192 14.61 4.95 -5.37
N SER A 193 15.36 4.27 -4.51
CA SER A 193 16.79 4.07 -4.65
C SER A 193 17.21 2.63 -4.32
N TYR A 194 18.37 2.21 -4.80
CA TYR A 194 18.93 0.90 -4.47
C TYR A 194 19.82 0.97 -3.22
N GLY A 195 19.96 -0.16 -2.51
CA GLY A 195 21.08 -0.36 -1.59
C GLY A 195 22.41 -0.36 -2.33
N ASN A 196 23.50 -0.04 -1.65
CA ASN A 196 24.85 -0.09 -2.22
C ASN A 196 25.53 -1.45 -2.01
N TYR A 197 24.78 -2.45 -1.55
CA TYR A 197 25.25 -3.80 -1.32
C TYR A 197 24.22 -4.83 -1.76
N GLN A 198 24.69 -5.99 -2.23
CA GLN A 198 23.89 -7.19 -2.46
C GLN A 198 24.70 -8.42 -2.02
N TYR A 199 24.00 -9.46 -1.60
CA TYR A 199 24.65 -10.71 -1.22
C TYR A 199 24.94 -11.57 -2.45
N PRO A 200 26.15 -12.13 -2.60
CA PRO A 200 26.52 -12.98 -3.75
C PRO A 200 25.53 -14.10 -4.12
N PRO A 201 24.87 -14.82 -3.18
CA PRO A 201 23.85 -15.82 -3.53
C PRO A 201 22.69 -15.29 -4.39
N THR A 202 22.36 -14.00 -4.30
CA THR A 202 21.27 -13.39 -5.08
C THR A 202 21.45 -13.60 -6.57
N LYS A 203 22.68 -13.48 -7.09
CA LYS A 203 22.97 -13.70 -8.52
C LYS A 203 22.67 -15.13 -8.95
N ILE A 204 23.06 -16.12 -8.13
CA ILE A 204 22.81 -17.53 -8.42
C ILE A 204 21.32 -17.84 -8.41
N MET A 205 20.58 -17.25 -7.47
CA MET A 205 19.12 -17.40 -7.40
C MET A 205 18.42 -16.68 -8.57
N PHE A 206 18.93 -15.54 -9.01
CA PHE A 206 18.44 -14.85 -10.20
C PHE A 206 18.61 -15.71 -11.45
N ASP A 207 19.83 -16.19 -11.72
CA ASP A 207 20.14 -17.04 -12.87
C ASP A 207 19.42 -18.39 -12.84
N ALA A 208 19.02 -18.88 -11.65
CA ALA A 208 18.35 -20.18 -11.50
C ALA A 208 16.99 -20.24 -12.19
N TRP A 209 16.38 -19.10 -12.49
CA TRP A 209 15.11 -19.03 -13.21
C TRP A 209 15.23 -19.26 -14.72
N GLU A 210 16.43 -19.14 -15.32
CA GLU A 210 16.65 -19.28 -16.77
C GLU A 210 16.19 -20.64 -17.33
N VAL A 211 16.14 -21.66 -16.48
CA VAL A 211 15.74 -23.02 -16.86
C VAL A 211 14.22 -23.17 -17.07
N PHE A 212 13.40 -22.20 -16.64
CA PHE A 212 11.94 -22.29 -16.74
C PHE A 212 11.47 -21.84 -18.13
N PRO A 213 10.79 -22.71 -18.91
CA PRO A 213 10.26 -22.32 -20.21
C PRO A 213 9.27 -21.15 -20.10
N GLY A 214 9.45 -20.13 -20.94
CA GLY A 214 8.59 -18.96 -20.97
C GLY A 214 8.89 -17.91 -19.89
N ILE A 215 9.96 -18.08 -19.11
CA ILE A 215 10.47 -17.06 -18.19
C ILE A 215 10.84 -15.76 -18.93
N THR A 216 10.64 -14.63 -18.27
CA THR A 216 10.92 -13.29 -18.77
C THR A 216 11.84 -12.56 -17.80
N TYR A 217 12.70 -11.71 -18.35
CA TYR A 217 13.56 -10.80 -17.58
C TYR A 217 13.24 -9.35 -18.01
N PRO A 218 12.17 -8.75 -17.46
CA PRO A 218 11.87 -7.34 -17.63
C PRO A 218 13.11 -6.50 -17.32
N ARG A 219 13.31 -5.42 -18.08
CA ARG A 219 14.46 -4.54 -17.87
C ARG A 219 14.35 -3.83 -16.52
N ASP A 220 13.13 -3.61 -16.04
CA ASP A 220 12.82 -2.92 -14.79
C ASP A 220 11.57 -3.51 -14.14
N GLY A 221 11.63 -3.79 -12.83
CA GLY A 221 10.49 -4.35 -12.09
C GLY A 221 9.27 -3.44 -11.95
N SER A 222 9.35 -2.19 -12.41
CA SER A 222 8.25 -1.21 -12.39
C SER A 222 7.71 -0.88 -13.77
N GLU A 223 8.06 -1.66 -14.81
CA GLU A 223 7.57 -1.43 -16.19
C GLU A 223 6.24 -2.10 -16.52
N GLY A 224 5.66 -2.83 -15.57
CA GLY A 224 4.35 -3.47 -15.70
C GLY A 224 4.39 -4.89 -16.29
N GLU A 225 5.53 -5.59 -16.22
CA GLU A 225 5.69 -6.94 -16.75
C GLU A 225 6.08 -7.93 -15.65
N ALA A 226 5.46 -9.11 -15.68
CA ALA A 226 5.88 -10.25 -14.86
C ALA A 226 7.25 -10.79 -15.32
N GLY A 227 8.01 -11.37 -14.41
CA GLY A 227 9.30 -12.01 -14.69
C GLY A 227 10.24 -11.97 -13.50
N VAL A 228 11.54 -12.04 -13.79
CA VAL A 228 12.62 -11.95 -12.80
C VAL A 228 13.38 -10.65 -13.05
N PHE A 229 13.43 -9.79 -12.04
CA PHE A 229 13.88 -8.41 -12.23
C PHE A 229 14.36 -7.78 -10.94
N TRP A 230 14.90 -6.57 -11.08
CA TRP A 230 15.33 -5.73 -9.96
C TRP A 230 14.30 -4.64 -9.63
N ILE A 231 14.15 -4.31 -8.34
CA ILE A 231 13.31 -3.24 -7.80
C ILE A 231 14.11 -2.34 -6.85
N PRO A 232 13.82 -1.03 -6.83
CA PRO A 232 14.35 -0.14 -5.82
C PRO A 232 13.63 -0.30 -4.47
N SER A 233 14.14 0.40 -3.46
CA SER A 233 13.49 0.58 -2.16
C SER A 233 13.05 2.03 -1.97
N SER A 234 12.03 2.26 -1.16
CA SER A 234 11.57 3.60 -0.77
C SER A 234 12.51 4.21 0.28
N LYS A 235 13.62 4.76 -0.20
CA LYS A 235 14.78 5.19 0.61
C LYS A 235 15.45 6.41 -0.04
N ASP A 236 15.94 7.32 0.80
CA ASP A 236 16.79 8.43 0.41
C ASP A 236 18.20 7.92 0.04
N PRO A 237 18.72 8.23 -1.17
CA PRO A 237 20.01 7.72 -1.64
C PRO A 237 21.22 8.41 -0.98
N ILE A 238 21.03 9.52 -0.25
CA ILE A 238 22.10 10.29 0.39
C ILE A 238 22.16 9.94 1.87
N THR A 239 21.04 10.05 2.57
CA THR A 239 20.99 9.80 4.02
C THR A 239 20.82 8.32 4.35
N GLU A 240 20.45 7.49 3.36
CA GLU A 240 20.13 6.07 3.52
C GLU A 240 18.99 5.84 4.53
N THR A 241 18.11 6.85 4.70
CA THR A 241 16.91 6.76 5.53
C THR A 241 15.68 6.43 4.71
N ARG A 242 14.63 5.91 5.35
CA ARG A 242 13.34 5.65 4.69
C ARG A 242 12.79 6.90 4.02
N SER A 243 12.30 6.73 2.79
CA SER A 243 11.44 7.70 2.11
C SER A 243 9.98 7.27 2.23
N TYR A 244 9.17 8.06 2.91
CA TYR A 244 7.77 7.73 3.20
C TYR A 244 6.90 8.99 3.20
N ALA A 245 5.59 8.82 3.39
CA ALA A 245 4.65 9.90 3.09
C ALA A 245 4.84 11.16 3.95
N ARG A 246 5.32 11.05 5.20
CA ARG A 246 5.67 12.22 6.02
C ARG A 246 6.84 12.99 5.39
N THR A 247 7.96 12.32 5.14
CA THR A 247 9.17 12.97 4.62
C THR A 247 9.00 13.46 3.18
N ALA A 248 8.10 12.84 2.41
CA ALA A 248 7.81 13.21 1.03
C ALA A 248 6.76 14.33 0.93
N HIS A 249 5.66 14.24 1.67
CA HIS A 249 4.47 15.08 1.45
C HIS A 249 4.11 16.00 2.62
N TYR A 250 4.79 15.92 3.76
CA TYR A 250 4.54 16.80 4.89
C TYR A 250 5.78 17.63 5.24
N ASP A 251 6.89 17.00 5.61
CA ASP A 251 8.06 17.71 6.14
C ASP A 251 8.59 18.81 5.20
N PRO A 252 8.69 18.63 3.87
CA PRO A 252 9.20 19.67 2.97
C PRO A 252 8.25 20.88 2.84
N VAL A 253 6.97 20.70 3.18
CA VAL A 253 5.90 21.67 2.95
C VAL A 253 5.23 22.15 4.24
N ARG A 254 5.73 21.71 5.40
CA ARG A 254 5.22 21.97 6.75
C ARG A 254 5.12 23.44 7.16
N ASN A 255 5.62 24.36 6.33
CA ASN A 255 5.52 25.81 6.57
C ASN A 255 4.32 26.45 5.86
N ARG A 256 3.56 25.70 5.04
CA ARG A 256 2.37 26.19 4.33
C ARG A 256 1.23 26.54 5.29
N SER A 257 0.87 27.82 5.38
CA SER A 257 -0.20 28.38 6.24
C SER A 257 -1.59 27.71 6.18
N ASN A 258 -1.82 26.95 5.12
CA ASN A 258 -3.09 26.32 4.78
C ASN A 258 -3.07 24.79 4.94
N TYR A 259 -2.01 24.21 5.51
CA TYR A 259 -1.87 22.77 5.74
C TYR A 259 -1.79 22.45 7.25
N ASP A 260 -2.94 22.29 7.90
CA ASP A 260 -2.98 21.92 9.31
C ASP A 260 -3.03 20.39 9.49
N ILE A 261 -2.40 19.87 10.54
CA ILE A 261 -2.48 18.45 10.92
C ILE A 261 -2.78 18.32 12.42
N LEU A 262 -3.79 17.53 12.74
CA LEU A 262 -4.17 17.16 14.10
C LEU A 262 -3.82 15.69 14.33
N THR A 263 -2.81 15.43 15.16
CA THR A 263 -2.36 14.07 15.50
C THR A 263 -2.97 13.57 16.80
N GLY A 264 -3.01 12.25 17.03
CA GLY A 264 -3.57 11.68 18.25
C GLY A 264 -5.08 11.80 18.34
N HIS A 265 -5.80 11.86 17.21
CA HIS A 265 -7.25 12.01 17.20
C HIS A 265 -7.91 11.00 16.24
N LYS A 266 -8.89 10.23 16.75
CA LYS A 266 -9.69 9.30 15.94
C LYS A 266 -10.86 10.06 15.35
N VAL A 267 -11.03 10.04 14.03
CA VAL A 267 -12.33 10.44 13.43
C VAL A 267 -13.34 9.35 13.76
N ALA A 268 -14.35 9.71 14.54
CA ALA A 268 -15.37 8.76 15.02
C ALA A 268 -16.51 8.61 14.02
N LYS A 269 -16.94 9.71 13.39
CA LYS A 269 -17.98 9.68 12.34
C LYS A 269 -18.00 10.96 11.51
N ILE A 270 -18.71 10.88 10.39
CA ILE A 270 -19.09 11.99 9.52
C ILE A 270 -20.54 12.37 9.82
N ASN A 271 -20.83 13.67 9.84
CA ASN A 271 -22.20 14.17 9.94
C ASN A 271 -22.68 14.61 8.56
N PHE A 272 -23.97 14.37 8.30
CA PHE A 272 -24.61 14.66 7.03
C PHE A 272 -25.75 15.66 7.19
N ARG A 273 -25.91 16.51 6.17
CA ARG A 273 -27.17 17.22 5.95
C ARG A 273 -27.97 16.44 4.92
N ARG A 274 -29.23 16.14 5.24
CA ARG A 274 -30.14 15.42 4.36
C ARG A 274 -31.24 16.34 3.84
N THR A 275 -31.42 16.38 2.53
CA THR A 275 -32.60 16.94 1.89
C THR A 275 -33.48 15.81 1.34
N ARG A 276 -34.58 16.12 0.65
CA ARG A 276 -35.39 15.09 -0.01
C ARG A 276 -34.63 14.38 -1.15
N MET A 277 -33.64 15.04 -1.76
CA MET A 277 -32.95 14.54 -2.96
C MET A 277 -31.50 14.14 -2.71
N GLU A 278 -30.85 14.70 -1.68
CA GLU A 278 -29.40 14.62 -1.53
C GLU A 278 -28.99 14.34 -0.07
N ILE A 279 -27.89 13.60 0.08
CA ILE A 279 -27.15 13.43 1.33
C ILE A 279 -25.81 14.11 1.10
N MET A 280 -25.47 15.10 1.92
CA MET A 280 -24.21 15.83 1.79
C MET A 280 -23.40 15.74 3.08
N ALA A 281 -22.15 15.31 2.95
CA ALA A 281 -21.20 15.29 4.06
C ALA A 281 -20.82 16.73 4.46
N THR A 282 -20.89 17.06 5.75
CA THR A 282 -20.74 18.45 6.23
C THR A 282 -19.64 18.66 7.24
N SER A 283 -19.37 17.67 8.09
CA SER A 283 -18.40 17.79 9.16
C SER A 283 -17.92 16.42 9.63
N VAL A 284 -16.76 16.39 10.26
CA VAL A 284 -16.25 15.21 10.96
C VAL A 284 -16.32 15.44 12.46
N LYS A 285 -16.70 14.41 13.21
CA LYS A 285 -16.55 14.36 14.67
C LYS A 285 -15.33 13.51 15.00
N PHE A 286 -14.43 14.03 15.81
CA PHE A 286 -13.24 13.31 16.25
C PHE A 286 -13.08 13.33 17.77
N ILE A 287 -12.30 12.38 18.27
CA ILE A 287 -12.08 12.11 19.69
C ILE A 287 -10.58 12.01 19.94
N SER A 288 -10.10 12.67 20.99
CA SER A 288 -8.69 12.62 21.38
C SER A 288 -8.29 11.22 21.87
N ARG A 289 -7.08 10.79 21.50
CA ARG A 289 -6.44 9.57 21.95
C ARG A 289 -5.68 9.85 23.24
N GLY A 290 -6.07 9.18 24.32
CA GLY A 290 -5.31 9.18 25.58
C GLY A 290 -5.39 10.46 26.42
N ILE A 291 -6.04 11.51 25.92
CA ILE A 291 -6.37 12.71 26.71
C ILE A 291 -7.89 12.80 26.82
N SER A 292 -8.40 13.04 28.02
CA SER A 292 -9.82 13.28 28.24
C SER A 292 -10.18 14.68 27.72
N GLU A 293 -10.55 14.75 26.45
CA GLU A 293 -11.12 15.94 25.81
C GLU A 293 -12.53 15.64 25.31
N GLU A 294 -13.39 16.65 25.31
CA GLU A 294 -14.70 16.54 24.67
C GLU A 294 -14.53 16.32 23.16
N ALA A 295 -15.32 15.41 22.61
CA ALA A 295 -15.32 15.16 21.18
C ALA A 295 -15.69 16.43 20.41
N ARG A 296 -14.87 16.83 19.45
CA ARG A 296 -15.06 18.06 18.67
C ARG A 296 -15.57 17.75 17.27
N THR A 297 -16.26 18.72 16.68
CA THR A 297 -16.76 18.65 15.30
C THR A 297 -16.19 19.81 14.49
N VAL A 298 -15.72 19.51 13.28
CA VAL A 298 -15.15 20.51 12.35
C VAL A 298 -15.82 20.38 10.99
N ALA A 299 -16.23 21.50 10.41
CA ALA A 299 -16.95 21.54 9.15
C ALA A 299 -16.00 21.52 7.93
N ALA A 300 -16.38 20.79 6.90
CA ALA A 300 -15.77 20.84 5.57
C ALA A 300 -16.64 21.71 4.66
N LYS A 301 -16.05 22.71 4.01
CA LYS A 301 -16.78 23.60 3.09
C LYS A 301 -16.96 23.01 1.70
N LYS A 302 -16.05 22.11 1.29
CA LYS A 302 -16.08 21.46 -0.02
C LYS A 302 -16.21 19.95 0.10
N GLU A 303 -15.25 19.30 0.74
CA GLU A 303 -15.19 17.83 0.68
C GLU A 303 -14.46 17.21 1.87
N ILE A 304 -14.96 16.06 2.34
CA ILE A 304 -14.29 15.15 3.27
C ILE A 304 -13.70 14.00 2.47
N ILE A 305 -12.42 13.71 2.71
CA ILE A 305 -11.64 12.72 1.97
C ILE A 305 -11.17 11.65 2.95
N LEU A 306 -11.69 10.44 2.81
CA LEU A 306 -11.32 9.29 3.61
C LEU A 306 -10.02 8.67 3.09
N ALA A 307 -9.03 8.60 3.97
CA ALA A 307 -7.70 8.04 3.74
C ALA A 307 -7.20 7.25 4.97
N ALA A 308 -8.12 6.65 5.74
CA ALA A 308 -7.83 5.94 6.98
C ALA A 308 -7.36 4.49 6.75
N GLY A 309 -7.25 4.08 5.48
CA GLY A 309 -6.78 2.75 5.09
C GLY A 309 -7.91 1.72 5.01
N ALA A 310 -7.59 0.56 4.46
CA ALA A 310 -8.57 -0.49 4.17
C ALA A 310 -9.29 -1.08 5.40
N ILE A 311 -8.76 -0.85 6.61
CA ILE A 311 -9.41 -1.32 7.84
C ILE A 311 -10.32 -0.24 8.43
N HIS A 312 -9.84 1.00 8.57
CA HIS A 312 -10.59 2.04 9.28
C HIS A 312 -11.50 2.90 8.39
N THR A 313 -11.23 3.02 7.09
CA THR A 313 -12.15 3.72 6.17
C THR A 313 -13.57 3.10 6.14
N PRO A 314 -13.75 1.77 5.96
CA PRO A 314 -15.09 1.18 6.05
C PRO A 314 -15.69 1.34 7.46
N GLN A 315 -14.88 1.28 8.52
CA GLN A 315 -15.35 1.49 9.90
C GLN A 315 -15.96 2.89 10.07
N ILE A 316 -15.28 3.93 9.58
CA ILE A 316 -15.75 5.32 9.68
C ILE A 316 -17.04 5.49 8.90
N LEU A 317 -17.15 4.93 7.68
CA LEU A 317 -18.40 4.94 6.93
C LEU A 317 -19.54 4.26 7.71
N GLN A 318 -19.28 3.08 8.27
CA GLN A 318 -20.27 2.33 9.04
C GLN A 318 -20.70 3.09 10.30
N LEU A 319 -19.77 3.66 11.09
CA LEU A 319 -20.08 4.52 12.24
C LEU A 319 -20.85 5.80 11.86
N SER A 320 -20.75 6.22 10.60
CA SER A 320 -21.48 7.34 10.04
C SER A 320 -22.87 6.95 9.50
N GLY A 321 -23.24 5.67 9.56
CA GLY A 321 -24.51 5.14 9.06
C GLY A 321 -24.52 4.82 7.57
N ILE A 322 -23.35 4.72 6.93
CA ILE A 322 -23.20 4.29 5.52
C ILE A 322 -22.59 2.89 5.51
N GLY A 323 -23.34 1.90 5.09
CA GLY A 323 -22.84 0.53 5.01
C GLY A 323 -23.96 -0.52 5.01
N PRO A 324 -23.64 -1.80 5.23
CA PRO A 324 -24.63 -2.87 5.22
C PRO A 324 -25.65 -2.68 6.36
N ARG A 325 -26.94 -2.58 6.02
CA ARG A 325 -28.03 -2.36 6.98
C ARG A 325 -27.97 -3.24 8.22
N GLU A 326 -27.73 -4.54 8.06
CA GLU A 326 -27.72 -5.48 9.19
C GLU A 326 -26.51 -5.28 10.10
N VAL A 327 -25.34 -4.89 9.56
CA VAL A 327 -24.16 -4.53 10.36
C VAL A 327 -24.46 -3.28 11.20
N LEU A 328 -25.05 -2.26 10.57
CA LEU A 328 -25.41 -1.01 11.25
C LEU A 328 -26.45 -1.24 12.33
N LYS A 329 -27.48 -2.03 12.04
CA LYS A 329 -28.52 -2.41 12.99
C LYS A 329 -27.96 -3.17 14.18
N ALA A 330 -27.08 -4.16 13.94
CA ALA A 330 -26.43 -4.92 15.00
C ALA A 330 -25.57 -4.04 15.92
N ALA A 331 -24.90 -3.04 15.34
CA ALA A 331 -24.08 -2.07 16.07
C ALA A 331 -24.87 -0.87 16.65
N ASN A 332 -26.21 -0.88 16.55
CA ASN A 332 -27.08 0.22 16.97
C ASN A 332 -26.71 1.59 16.35
N VAL A 333 -26.25 1.57 15.09
CA VAL A 333 -25.96 2.77 14.30
C VAL A 333 -27.16 3.08 13.41
N SER A 334 -27.62 4.33 13.44
CA SER A 334 -28.73 4.77 12.59
C SER A 334 -28.32 4.77 11.12
N LEU A 335 -29.13 4.12 10.29
CA LEU A 335 -28.91 4.06 8.84
C LEU A 335 -29.09 5.43 8.18
N VAL A 336 -28.06 5.87 7.46
CA VAL A 336 -28.07 7.01 6.55
C VAL A 336 -28.24 6.53 5.11
N LEU A 337 -27.41 5.57 4.69
CA LEU A 337 -27.42 4.99 3.36
C LEU A 337 -27.05 3.50 3.43
N ASP A 338 -27.86 2.66 2.81
CA ASP A 338 -27.60 1.23 2.69
C ASP A 338 -26.64 1.00 1.53
N LEU A 339 -25.40 0.65 1.85
CA LEU A 339 -24.34 0.47 0.87
C LEU A 339 -23.59 -0.82 1.22
N PRO A 340 -24.09 -1.99 0.76
CA PRO A 340 -23.62 -3.30 1.23
C PRO A 340 -22.14 -3.58 0.91
N GLY A 341 -21.58 -2.89 -0.09
CA GLY A 341 -20.16 -2.98 -0.42
C GLY A 341 -19.20 -2.48 0.68
N VAL A 342 -19.64 -1.64 1.61
CA VAL A 342 -18.76 -1.05 2.64
C VAL A 342 -18.32 -2.11 3.65
N GLY A 343 -17.02 -2.40 3.66
CA GLY A 343 -16.41 -3.43 4.51
C GLY A 343 -16.40 -4.81 3.86
N SER A 344 -17.04 -4.98 2.70
CA SER A 344 -17.01 -6.23 1.93
C SER A 344 -15.75 -6.30 1.04
N ASN A 345 -15.54 -7.41 0.32
CA ASN A 345 -14.47 -7.53 -0.69
C ASN A 345 -13.03 -7.33 -0.15
N PHE A 346 -12.82 -7.55 1.15
CA PHE A 346 -11.50 -7.44 1.78
C PHE A 346 -10.52 -8.46 1.18
N GLN A 347 -9.34 -7.99 0.82
CA GLN A 347 -8.28 -8.77 0.18
C GLN A 347 -6.94 -8.40 0.80
N ASP A 348 -6.04 -9.37 0.86
CA ASP A 348 -4.63 -9.22 1.21
C ASP A 348 -3.84 -10.34 0.54
N HIS A 349 -2.55 -10.17 0.28
CA HIS A 349 -1.73 -11.26 -0.22
C HIS A 349 -1.55 -12.33 0.85
N SER A 350 -1.51 -13.58 0.41
CA SER A 350 -1.23 -14.71 1.30
C SER A 350 0.16 -15.28 1.04
N TRP A 351 0.72 -16.00 2.00
CA TRP A 351 2.02 -16.60 1.86
C TRP A 351 2.20 -17.87 2.66
N PHE A 352 3.23 -18.64 2.32
CA PHE A 352 3.72 -19.76 3.09
C PHE A 352 5.25 -19.83 2.99
N ALA A 353 5.88 -20.62 3.86
CA ALA A 353 7.33 -20.81 3.86
C ALA A 353 7.72 -22.22 3.44
N VAL A 354 8.71 -22.32 2.55
CA VAL A 354 9.40 -23.58 2.21
C VAL A 354 10.87 -23.45 2.64
N GLY A 355 11.38 -24.46 3.32
CA GLY A 355 12.71 -24.42 3.92
C GLY A 355 13.76 -25.17 3.11
N TYR A 356 14.94 -24.58 2.95
CA TYR A 356 16.10 -25.16 2.27
C TYR A 356 17.41 -24.82 2.96
N ASN A 357 18.29 -25.81 3.14
CA ASN A 357 19.69 -25.60 3.43
C ASN A 357 20.53 -25.75 2.17
N PHE A 358 21.68 -25.08 2.13
CA PHE A 358 22.64 -25.21 1.04
C PHE A 358 23.90 -25.88 1.56
N THR A 359 24.28 -27.03 1.00
CA THR A 359 25.50 -27.74 1.44
C THR A 359 26.76 -27.14 0.84
N THR A 360 26.62 -26.33 -0.22
CA THR A 360 27.69 -25.48 -0.77
C THR A 360 27.26 -24.01 -0.67
N PRO A 361 27.19 -23.44 0.55
CA PRO A 361 26.73 -22.07 0.72
C PRO A 361 27.76 -21.08 0.16
N VAL A 362 27.27 -20.06 -0.54
CA VAL A 362 28.11 -18.91 -0.94
C VAL A 362 28.06 -17.88 0.18
N LEU A 363 29.24 -17.41 0.60
CA LEU A 363 29.43 -16.41 1.66
C LEU A 363 30.09 -15.14 1.10
N PRO A 364 29.82 -13.96 1.67
CA PRO A 364 28.83 -13.73 2.73
C PRO A 364 27.38 -13.91 2.21
N ASN A 365 26.47 -14.26 3.11
CA ASN A 365 25.04 -14.28 2.85
C ASN A 365 24.28 -13.57 3.98
N ARG A 366 22.95 -13.50 3.93
CA ARG A 366 22.16 -12.82 4.97
C ARG A 366 22.43 -13.34 6.38
N ALA A 367 22.65 -14.64 6.53
CA ALA A 367 22.96 -15.24 7.83
C ALA A 367 24.37 -14.85 8.34
N SER A 368 25.26 -14.34 7.48
CA SER A 368 26.60 -13.89 7.89
C SER A 368 26.57 -12.72 8.87
N LEU A 369 25.57 -11.83 8.82
CA LEU A 369 25.42 -10.76 9.83
C LEU A 369 25.20 -11.29 11.24
N PHE A 370 24.66 -12.51 11.37
CA PHE A 370 24.31 -13.12 12.64
C PHE A 370 25.40 -14.09 13.13
N ASN A 371 25.98 -14.84 12.19
CA ASN A 371 26.83 -15.97 12.49
C ASN A 371 28.33 -15.65 12.37
N ASP A 372 28.71 -14.52 11.76
CA ASP A 372 30.09 -14.07 11.61
C ASP A 372 30.29 -12.68 12.23
N ARG A 373 30.92 -12.66 13.41
CA ARG A 373 31.21 -11.42 14.15
C ARG A 373 32.15 -10.48 13.39
N THR A 374 33.06 -11.00 12.58
CA THR A 374 34.00 -10.19 11.80
C THR A 374 33.26 -9.49 10.67
N PHE A 375 32.39 -10.22 9.97
CA PHE A 375 31.54 -9.65 8.94
C PHE A 375 30.57 -8.61 9.51
N ALA A 376 29.95 -8.89 10.65
CA ALA A 376 29.06 -7.95 11.33
C ALA A 376 29.78 -6.66 11.74
N ALA A 377 30.98 -6.76 12.32
CA ALA A 377 31.79 -5.60 12.70
C ALA A 377 32.19 -4.75 11.47
N TRP A 378 32.63 -5.39 10.39
CA TRP A 378 32.94 -4.70 9.13
C TRP A 378 31.70 -4.00 8.53
N ALA A 379 30.55 -4.68 8.54
CA ALA A 379 29.31 -4.11 8.04
C ALA A 379 28.89 -2.87 8.84
N LEU A 380 29.06 -2.91 10.17
CA LEU A 380 28.76 -1.79 11.05
C LEU A 380 29.72 -0.63 10.83
N GLU A 381 31.03 -0.90 10.70
CA GLU A 381 32.04 0.13 10.42
C GLU A 381 31.75 0.88 9.11
N LEU A 382 31.41 0.15 8.03
CA LEU A 382 30.98 0.77 6.78
C LEU A 382 29.73 1.63 6.96
N TRP A 383 28.74 1.11 7.69
CA TRP A 383 27.52 1.85 7.94
C TRP A 383 27.77 3.16 8.70
N GLU A 384 28.59 3.12 9.75
CA GLU A 384 28.93 4.30 10.56
C GLU A 384 29.80 5.30 9.79
N THR A 385 30.69 4.81 8.93
CA THR A 385 31.64 5.65 8.19
C THR A 385 30.99 6.39 7.03
N ASN A 386 30.19 5.68 6.21
CA ASN A 386 29.69 6.22 4.95
C ASN A 386 28.31 5.68 4.54
N ARG A 387 27.58 5.04 5.46
CA ARG A 387 26.26 4.45 5.21
C ARG A 387 26.25 3.42 4.08
N THR A 388 27.34 2.67 3.94
CA THR A 388 27.44 1.58 2.96
C THR A 388 27.48 0.19 3.57
N GLY A 389 27.46 -0.83 2.72
CA GLY A 389 27.53 -2.23 3.12
C GLY A 389 26.16 -2.84 3.42
N PRO A 390 26.14 -3.99 4.09
CA PRO A 390 24.94 -4.82 4.29
C PRO A 390 23.73 -4.10 4.90
N TYR A 391 23.95 -3.10 5.77
CA TYR A 391 22.90 -2.31 6.41
C TYR A 391 22.14 -1.36 5.46
N SER A 392 22.67 -1.11 4.26
CA SER A 392 21.99 -0.32 3.21
C SER A 392 20.86 -1.08 2.51
N ILE A 393 20.75 -2.40 2.73
CA ILE A 393 19.68 -3.24 2.20
C ILE A 393 18.42 -3.07 3.06
N ALA A 394 17.33 -2.67 2.43
CA ALA A 394 16.03 -2.59 3.09
C ALA A 394 15.48 -3.96 3.54
N GLN A 395 14.58 -3.94 4.53
CA GLN A 395 13.95 -5.12 5.14
C GLN A 395 13.26 -6.04 4.12
N GLY A 396 12.72 -5.49 3.02
CA GLY A 396 12.03 -6.24 1.95
C GLY A 396 12.91 -7.25 1.20
N GLY A 397 14.18 -7.36 1.56
CA GLY A 397 14.97 -8.52 1.18
C GLY A 397 15.55 -8.41 -0.21
N GLY A 398 16.45 -7.44 -0.43
CA GLY A 398 17.30 -7.43 -1.62
C GLY A 398 16.55 -6.94 -2.85
N ALA A 399 17.26 -6.28 -3.73
CA ALA A 399 16.63 -5.57 -4.83
C ALA A 399 16.14 -6.50 -5.95
N ALA A 400 16.12 -7.84 -5.79
CA ALA A 400 15.78 -8.80 -6.84
C ALA A 400 14.56 -9.65 -6.47
N LEU A 401 13.59 -9.75 -7.37
CA LEU A 401 12.36 -10.51 -7.21
C LEU A 401 12.10 -11.44 -8.39
N ALA A 402 11.41 -12.54 -8.13
CA ALA A 402 10.71 -13.33 -9.13
C ALA A 402 9.20 -13.13 -8.96
N GLN A 403 8.54 -12.60 -9.98
CA GLN A 403 7.10 -12.44 -10.08
C GLN A 403 6.56 -13.24 -11.28
N ILE A 404 6.06 -14.45 -11.03
CA ILE A 404 5.89 -15.45 -12.09
C ILE A 404 4.41 -15.82 -12.26
N GLY A 405 3.95 -15.84 -13.52
CA GLY A 405 2.59 -16.29 -13.85
C GLY A 405 2.42 -17.80 -13.79
N LEU A 406 1.19 -18.26 -13.52
CA LEU A 406 0.87 -19.70 -13.43
C LEU A 406 1.32 -20.53 -14.65
N PRO A 407 1.20 -20.05 -15.91
CA PRO A 407 1.67 -20.83 -17.06
C PRO A 407 3.17 -21.16 -17.05
N VAL A 408 3.98 -20.39 -16.31
CA VAL A 408 5.44 -20.60 -16.22
C VAL A 408 5.80 -21.44 -15.00
N ILE A 409 5.22 -21.14 -13.84
CA ILE A 409 5.55 -21.84 -12.58
C ILE A 409 4.82 -23.17 -12.41
N ALA A 410 3.66 -23.33 -13.05
CA ALA A 410 2.79 -24.50 -12.93
C ALA A 410 2.15 -24.86 -14.29
N PRO A 411 2.96 -25.15 -15.34
CA PRO A 411 2.51 -25.35 -16.72
C PRO A 411 1.49 -26.49 -16.87
N ASP A 412 1.53 -27.50 -16.00
CA ASP A 412 0.65 -28.66 -16.10
C ASP A 412 -0.73 -28.43 -15.47
N THR A 413 -0.87 -27.41 -14.61
CA THR A 413 -2.09 -27.21 -13.80
C THR A 413 -2.75 -25.85 -13.99
N PHE A 414 -2.09 -24.85 -14.58
CA PHE A 414 -2.66 -23.50 -14.73
C PHE A 414 -4.01 -23.51 -15.45
N SER A 415 -4.17 -24.33 -16.51
CA SER A 415 -5.42 -24.40 -17.27
C SER A 415 -6.57 -24.96 -16.44
N SER A 416 -6.31 -25.99 -15.62
CA SER A 416 -7.35 -26.58 -14.76
C SER A 416 -7.70 -25.69 -13.57
N ILE A 417 -6.72 -24.96 -13.02
CA ILE A 417 -6.94 -23.90 -12.03
C ILE A 417 -7.84 -22.83 -12.63
N ALA A 418 -7.47 -22.28 -13.79
CA ALA A 418 -8.22 -21.23 -14.47
C ALA A 418 -9.67 -21.64 -14.76
N SER A 419 -9.90 -22.85 -15.27
CA SER A 419 -11.25 -23.37 -15.49
C SER A 419 -12.05 -23.50 -14.20
N SER A 420 -11.39 -23.82 -13.08
CA SER A 420 -12.06 -23.93 -11.78
C SER A 420 -12.43 -22.57 -11.18
N ILE A 421 -11.66 -21.52 -11.49
CA ILE A 421 -12.05 -20.14 -11.19
C ILE A 421 -13.29 -19.77 -12.01
N GLU A 422 -13.27 -20.09 -13.30
CA GLU A 422 -14.32 -19.72 -14.26
C GLU A 422 -15.68 -20.37 -13.97
N THR A 423 -15.68 -21.63 -13.55
CA THR A 423 -16.91 -22.37 -13.26
C THR A 423 -17.39 -22.25 -11.80
N LEU A 424 -16.66 -21.54 -10.96
CA LEU A 424 -17.01 -21.41 -9.55
C LEU A 424 -18.28 -20.58 -9.38
N ASP A 425 -19.25 -21.11 -8.63
CA ASP A 425 -20.38 -20.31 -8.17
C ASP A 425 -19.91 -19.32 -7.09
N ALA A 426 -19.89 -18.04 -7.45
CA ALA A 426 -19.52 -16.93 -6.57
C ALA A 426 -20.28 -16.95 -5.24
N ALA A 427 -21.58 -17.25 -5.25
CA ALA A 427 -22.41 -17.24 -4.05
C ALA A 427 -22.00 -18.36 -3.07
N SER A 428 -21.53 -19.50 -3.58
CA SER A 428 -21.19 -20.68 -2.77
C SER A 428 -19.98 -20.49 -1.84
N VAL A 429 -19.12 -19.50 -2.11
CA VAL A 429 -17.89 -19.22 -1.35
C VAL A 429 -17.93 -17.89 -0.58
N LEU A 430 -19.00 -17.11 -0.75
CA LEU A 430 -19.27 -15.90 0.03
C LEU A 430 -20.11 -16.22 1.27
N PRO A 431 -20.17 -15.33 2.29
CA PRO A 431 -20.99 -15.58 3.47
C PRO A 431 -22.47 -15.78 3.08
N PRO A 432 -23.21 -16.67 3.76
CA PRO A 432 -24.65 -16.81 3.55
C PRO A 432 -25.37 -15.47 3.73
N GLY A 433 -26.31 -15.15 2.84
CA GLY A 433 -27.05 -13.89 2.87
C GLY A 433 -26.27 -12.67 2.35
N THR A 434 -25.12 -12.87 1.71
CA THR A 434 -24.41 -11.80 1.01
C THR A 434 -25.30 -11.13 -0.02
N ASP A 435 -25.24 -9.80 -0.10
CA ASP A 435 -26.05 -9.00 -1.02
C ASP A 435 -25.83 -9.42 -2.49
N PRO A 436 -26.89 -9.57 -3.30
CA PRO A 436 -26.78 -9.97 -4.70
C PRO A 436 -25.84 -9.10 -5.55
N THR A 437 -25.70 -7.81 -5.23
CA THR A 437 -24.77 -6.92 -5.94
C THR A 437 -23.32 -7.30 -5.69
N ILE A 438 -22.96 -7.69 -4.46
CA ILE A 438 -21.62 -8.16 -4.11
C ILE A 438 -21.35 -9.49 -4.81
N VAL A 439 -22.33 -10.40 -4.86
CA VAL A 439 -22.20 -11.67 -5.59
C VAL A 439 -21.94 -11.42 -7.08
N ALA A 440 -22.66 -10.47 -7.69
CA ALA A 440 -22.48 -10.09 -9.08
C ALA A 440 -21.07 -9.52 -9.34
N GLY A 441 -20.60 -8.61 -8.47
CA GLY A 441 -19.25 -8.06 -8.56
C GLY A 441 -18.16 -9.11 -8.39
N TYR A 442 -18.31 -10.02 -7.42
CA TYR A 442 -17.35 -11.11 -7.22
C TYR A 442 -17.35 -12.10 -8.39
N SER A 443 -18.51 -12.37 -9.01
CA SER A 443 -18.58 -13.16 -10.26
C SER A 443 -17.82 -12.49 -11.40
N ALA A 444 -17.95 -11.17 -11.56
CA ALA A 444 -17.18 -10.41 -12.55
C ALA A 444 -15.67 -10.47 -12.29
N GLN A 445 -15.25 -10.34 -11.03
CA GLN A 445 -13.86 -10.51 -10.62
C GLN A 445 -13.33 -11.91 -10.96
N LEU A 446 -14.07 -12.99 -10.65
CA LEU A 446 -13.65 -14.36 -10.95
C LEU A 446 -13.42 -14.59 -12.45
N LYS A 447 -14.25 -14.05 -13.34
CA LYS A 447 -14.05 -14.14 -14.80
C LYS A 447 -12.72 -13.51 -15.24
N LEU A 448 -12.39 -12.34 -14.69
CA LEU A 448 -11.12 -11.67 -14.95
C LEU A 448 -9.94 -12.46 -14.37
N MET A 449 -10.09 -13.03 -13.18
CA MET A 449 -9.06 -13.85 -12.54
C MET A 449 -8.82 -15.18 -13.26
N ALA A 450 -9.86 -15.78 -13.85
CA ALA A 450 -9.71 -16.96 -14.70
C ALA A 450 -8.89 -16.65 -15.96
N SER A 451 -9.08 -15.46 -16.55
CA SER A 451 -8.25 -14.98 -17.67
C SER A 451 -6.81 -14.71 -17.22
N ALA A 452 -6.64 -14.09 -16.06
CA ALA A 452 -5.34 -13.82 -15.45
C ALA A 452 -4.54 -15.11 -15.15
N ALA A 453 -5.21 -16.18 -14.72
CA ALA A 453 -4.58 -17.48 -14.47
C ALA A 453 -4.01 -18.13 -15.75
N ARG A 454 -4.51 -17.74 -16.93
CA ARG A 454 -4.01 -18.21 -18.24
C ARG A 454 -2.96 -17.29 -18.85
N SER A 455 -2.79 -16.09 -18.30
CA SER A 455 -1.80 -15.13 -18.77
C SER A 455 -0.45 -15.38 -18.11
N LYS A 456 0.60 -15.48 -18.93
CA LYS A 456 1.99 -15.45 -18.42
C LYS A 456 2.42 -14.05 -17.94
N LYS A 457 1.67 -13.01 -18.31
CA LYS A 457 1.99 -11.61 -17.99
C LYS A 457 1.40 -11.15 -16.67
N THR A 458 0.43 -11.88 -16.12
CA THR A 458 -0.03 -11.68 -14.75
C THR A 458 0.76 -12.59 -13.81
N ALA A 459 1.43 -11.99 -12.82
CA ALA A 459 2.21 -12.74 -11.83
C ALA A 459 1.30 -13.29 -10.72
N TRP A 460 1.44 -14.56 -10.36
CA TRP A 460 0.71 -15.18 -9.24
C TRP A 460 1.65 -15.55 -8.09
N LEU A 461 2.87 -15.95 -8.43
CA LEU A 461 3.98 -16.10 -7.50
C LEU A 461 4.66 -14.75 -7.31
N GLN A 462 4.98 -14.39 -6.07
CA GLN A 462 6.11 -13.51 -5.78
C GLN A 462 7.10 -14.21 -4.83
N MET A 463 8.39 -14.00 -5.07
CA MET A 463 9.48 -14.54 -4.25
C MET A 463 10.68 -13.60 -4.28
N GLY A 464 11.26 -13.29 -3.12
CA GLY A 464 12.52 -12.53 -3.03
C GLY A 464 13.75 -13.39 -3.33
N LEU A 465 14.75 -12.82 -4.02
CA LEU A 465 15.97 -13.52 -4.44
C LEU A 465 17.17 -13.04 -3.62
N GLY A 466 17.79 -13.97 -2.89
CA GLY A 466 18.80 -13.66 -1.85
C GLY A 466 18.42 -14.10 -0.44
N GLY A 467 17.37 -14.93 -0.34
CA GLY A 467 16.81 -15.46 0.90
C GLY A 467 15.92 -14.47 1.65
N ASN A 468 15.22 -15.00 2.65
CA ASN A 468 14.41 -14.24 3.58
C ASN A 468 15.31 -13.24 4.35
N PRO A 469 14.81 -12.03 4.70
CA PRO A 469 15.50 -11.10 5.59
C PRO A 469 16.14 -11.75 6.83
N PHE A 470 15.61 -12.86 7.35
CA PHE A 470 16.12 -13.61 8.51
C PHE A 470 17.13 -14.73 8.18
N GLY A 471 17.50 -14.91 6.91
CA GLY A 471 18.43 -15.94 6.46
C GLY A 471 17.98 -16.65 5.18
N LEU A 472 18.83 -17.53 4.67
CA LEU A 472 18.55 -18.27 3.44
C LEU A 472 17.62 -19.48 3.64
N SER A 473 17.33 -19.86 4.88
CA SER A 473 16.78 -21.18 5.20
C SER A 473 15.28 -21.32 5.04
N ASP A 474 14.49 -20.24 5.18
CA ASP A 474 13.03 -20.25 4.97
C ASP A 474 12.69 -19.27 3.86
N GLN A 475 12.35 -19.78 2.67
CA GLN A 475 11.91 -18.96 1.55
C GLN A 475 10.42 -18.64 1.69
N TRP A 476 10.09 -17.35 1.70
CA TRP A 476 8.71 -16.88 1.64
C TRP A 476 8.21 -16.93 0.20
N VAL A 477 7.05 -17.57 0.03
CA VAL A 477 6.36 -17.78 -1.23
C VAL A 477 5.01 -17.10 -1.14
N PHE A 478 4.81 -16.05 -1.92
CA PHE A 478 3.60 -15.24 -1.88
C PHE A 478 2.65 -15.62 -3.02
N ASN A 479 1.37 -15.82 -2.69
CA ASN A 479 0.27 -15.75 -3.65
C ASN A 479 -0.25 -14.31 -3.67
N ILE A 480 0.02 -13.61 -4.77
CA ILE A 480 -0.32 -12.18 -4.93
C ILE A 480 -1.68 -11.94 -5.59
N HIS A 481 -2.45 -13.01 -5.85
CA HIS A 481 -3.81 -12.91 -6.39
C HIS A 481 -4.79 -13.88 -5.70
N PRO A 482 -5.00 -13.75 -4.38
CA PRO A 482 -5.97 -14.58 -3.68
C PRO A 482 -7.41 -14.28 -4.11
N LEU A 483 -8.19 -15.34 -4.17
CA LEU A 483 -9.57 -15.35 -4.60
C LEU A 483 -10.54 -15.27 -3.42
N SER A 484 -10.13 -15.70 -2.23
CA SER A 484 -10.91 -15.51 -1.00
C SER A 484 -11.23 -14.03 -0.77
N ARG A 485 -12.38 -13.76 -0.15
CA ARG A 485 -12.85 -12.41 0.16
C ARG A 485 -13.23 -12.34 1.62
N GLY A 486 -12.60 -11.46 2.36
CA GLY A 486 -12.89 -11.20 3.76
C GLY A 486 -13.93 -10.10 3.97
N THR A 487 -14.09 -9.70 5.24
CA THR A 487 -14.90 -8.54 5.64
C THR A 487 -14.20 -7.70 6.72
N VAL A 488 -14.56 -6.41 6.79
CA VAL A 488 -14.21 -5.49 7.87
C VAL A 488 -15.47 -4.76 8.33
N HIS A 489 -16.04 -5.20 9.45
CA HIS A 489 -17.32 -4.71 9.97
C HIS A 489 -17.18 -4.22 11.42
N LEU A 490 -18.10 -3.36 11.86
CA LEU A 490 -18.21 -2.98 13.27
C LEU A 490 -18.38 -4.21 14.16
N ASP A 491 -17.72 -4.18 15.32
CA ASP A 491 -18.07 -5.07 16.42
C ASP A 491 -19.37 -4.54 17.06
N PRO A 492 -20.48 -5.30 17.06
CA PRO A 492 -21.72 -4.84 17.68
C PRO A 492 -21.63 -4.67 19.20
N THR A 493 -20.64 -5.29 19.85
CA THR A 493 -20.42 -5.20 21.30
C THR A 493 -19.59 -3.99 21.71
N ASP A 494 -18.72 -3.51 20.82
CA ASP A 494 -18.00 -2.24 20.97
C ASP A 494 -17.82 -1.54 19.60
N PRO A 495 -18.85 -0.86 19.08
CA PRO A 495 -18.78 -0.22 17.77
C PRO A 495 -17.69 0.85 17.66
N ASN A 496 -17.31 1.47 18.78
CA ASN A 496 -16.29 2.53 18.82
C ASN A 496 -14.86 1.99 18.95
N GLY A 497 -14.71 0.70 19.27
CA GLY A 497 -13.45 -0.04 19.34
C GLY A 497 -12.80 -0.26 17.99
N GLU A 498 -12.02 -1.34 17.87
CA GLU A 498 -11.45 -1.79 16.59
C GLU A 498 -12.47 -2.66 15.83
N PRO A 499 -12.50 -2.60 14.50
CA PRO A 499 -13.45 -3.39 13.71
C PRO A 499 -13.09 -4.89 13.73
N LEU A 500 -14.10 -5.73 13.49
CA LEU A 500 -13.91 -7.15 13.23
C LEU A 500 -13.32 -7.31 11.83
N VAL A 501 -12.05 -7.71 11.77
CA VAL A 501 -11.34 -8.05 10.52
C VAL A 501 -11.39 -9.55 10.31
N ASP A 502 -12.10 -10.02 9.29
CA ASP A 502 -12.16 -11.43 8.92
C ASP A 502 -11.50 -11.64 7.56
N TYR A 503 -10.33 -12.28 7.52
CA TYR A 503 -9.65 -12.60 6.26
C TYR A 503 -10.40 -13.66 5.44
N ARG A 504 -11.18 -14.54 6.08
CA ARG A 504 -11.83 -15.70 5.46
C ARG A 504 -10.84 -16.52 4.59
N MET A 505 -9.63 -16.73 5.11
CA MET A 505 -8.57 -17.46 4.42
C MET A 505 -9.04 -18.83 3.94
N LEU A 506 -8.80 -19.15 2.66
CA LEU A 506 -9.24 -20.37 2.00
C LEU A 506 -10.77 -20.54 1.93
N SER A 507 -11.56 -19.46 2.06
CA SER A 507 -13.00 -19.54 1.78
C SER A 507 -13.27 -19.87 0.31
N ASN A 508 -12.37 -19.45 -0.58
CA ASN A 508 -12.34 -19.93 -1.95
C ASN A 508 -11.40 -21.16 -2.04
N PRO A 509 -11.91 -22.35 -2.41
CA PRO A 509 -11.09 -23.57 -2.45
C PRO A 509 -10.01 -23.54 -3.53
N VAL A 510 -10.12 -22.67 -4.54
CA VAL A 510 -9.11 -22.54 -5.59
C VAL A 510 -7.82 -21.93 -5.07
N ASP A 511 -7.85 -21.14 -3.99
CA ASP A 511 -6.64 -20.56 -3.38
C ASP A 511 -5.68 -21.66 -2.90
N LEU A 512 -6.20 -22.75 -2.34
CA LEU A 512 -5.38 -23.87 -1.91
C LEU A 512 -4.73 -24.57 -3.12
N ARG A 513 -5.46 -24.70 -4.23
CA ARG A 513 -4.92 -25.29 -5.47
C ARG A 513 -3.82 -24.43 -6.08
N VAL A 514 -3.98 -23.11 -6.04
CA VAL A 514 -2.91 -22.17 -6.41
C VAL A 514 -1.72 -22.35 -5.48
N ALA A 515 -1.92 -22.39 -4.15
CA ALA A 515 -0.83 -22.58 -3.20
C ALA A 515 -0.07 -23.91 -3.42
N VAL A 516 -0.76 -25.02 -3.71
CA VAL A 516 -0.14 -26.31 -4.08
C VAL A 516 0.68 -26.18 -5.36
N ALA A 517 0.14 -25.51 -6.39
CA ALA A 517 0.83 -25.29 -7.65
C ALA A 517 2.10 -24.45 -7.46
N LEU A 518 2.02 -23.37 -6.68
CA LEU A 518 3.17 -22.53 -6.33
C LEU A 518 4.21 -23.33 -5.53
N PHE A 519 3.78 -24.12 -4.55
CA PHE A 519 4.66 -24.96 -3.73
C PHE A 519 5.46 -25.95 -4.60
N LYS A 520 4.77 -26.68 -5.50
CA LYS A 520 5.41 -27.61 -6.43
C LYS A 520 6.38 -26.90 -7.37
N GLY A 521 5.99 -25.74 -7.91
CA GLY A 521 6.87 -24.94 -8.76
C GLY A 521 8.14 -24.48 -8.05
N ILE A 522 8.04 -24.07 -6.78
CA ILE A 522 9.21 -23.71 -5.97
C ILE A 522 10.11 -24.92 -5.71
N ARG A 523 9.55 -26.11 -5.44
CA ARG A 523 10.37 -27.33 -5.35
C ARG A 523 11.13 -27.61 -6.64
N SER A 524 10.49 -27.45 -7.79
CA SER A 524 11.15 -27.58 -9.11
C SER A 524 12.26 -26.54 -9.30
N TYR A 525 12.07 -25.31 -8.81
CA TYR A 525 13.10 -24.26 -8.87
C TYR A 525 14.34 -24.64 -8.08
N TYR A 526 14.18 -25.11 -6.85
CA TYR A 526 15.30 -25.57 -6.03
C TYR A 526 15.93 -26.86 -6.56
N ALA A 527 15.15 -27.78 -7.15
CA ALA A 527 15.67 -29.01 -7.75
C ALA A 527 16.35 -28.81 -9.12
N SER A 528 16.30 -27.60 -9.68
CA SER A 528 16.75 -27.34 -11.04
C SER A 528 18.25 -27.58 -11.25
N GLN A 529 18.60 -28.10 -12.43
CA GLN A 529 19.98 -28.45 -12.78
C GLN A 529 20.81 -27.28 -13.32
N GLY A 530 20.24 -26.06 -13.36
CA GLY A 530 20.91 -24.84 -13.80
C GLY A 530 21.78 -24.22 -12.70
N ALA A 531 21.74 -22.89 -12.58
CA ALA A 531 22.53 -22.15 -11.61
C ALA A 531 22.31 -22.60 -10.15
N MET A 532 21.09 -23.00 -9.79
CA MET A 532 20.74 -23.45 -8.44
C MET A 532 21.58 -24.65 -7.95
N LYS A 533 22.00 -25.53 -8.86
CA LYS A 533 22.84 -26.69 -8.54
C LYS A 533 24.14 -26.30 -7.81
N ARG A 534 24.67 -25.09 -8.07
CA ARG A 534 25.88 -24.57 -7.40
C ARG A 534 25.71 -24.46 -5.87
N LEU A 535 24.49 -24.27 -5.38
CA LEU A 535 24.21 -24.17 -3.95
C LEU A 535 23.93 -25.53 -3.30
N THR A 536 23.66 -26.57 -4.11
CA THR A 536 23.28 -27.91 -3.66
C THR A 536 22.18 -27.86 -2.57
N PRO A 537 20.97 -27.41 -2.93
CA PRO A 537 19.87 -27.25 -1.98
C PRO A 537 19.38 -28.58 -1.43
N VAL A 538 19.05 -28.58 -0.14
CA VAL A 538 18.44 -29.69 0.60
C VAL A 538 17.19 -29.16 1.29
N GLU A 539 16.03 -29.68 0.92
CA GLU A 539 14.74 -29.29 1.49
C GLU A 539 14.67 -29.68 2.97
N THR A 540 14.35 -28.73 3.83
CA THR A 540 14.20 -28.91 5.29
C THR A 540 12.75 -28.77 5.75
N LYS A 541 11.92 -28.01 5.02
CA LYS A 541 10.50 -27.79 5.36
C LYS A 541 9.64 -27.71 4.10
N PRO A 542 8.56 -28.50 3.98
CA PRO A 542 8.10 -29.53 4.92
C PRO A 542 9.02 -30.75 5.00
N GLY A 543 9.90 -30.91 4.02
CA GLY A 543 10.79 -32.06 3.90
C GLY A 543 10.46 -32.90 2.68
N ALA A 544 11.48 -33.58 2.15
CA ALA A 544 11.38 -34.26 0.86
C ALA A 544 10.32 -35.36 0.79
N ASN A 545 9.89 -35.89 1.94
CA ASN A 545 8.89 -36.95 2.08
C ASN A 545 7.44 -36.50 1.83
N VAL A 546 7.14 -35.21 1.94
CA VAL A 546 5.81 -34.67 1.62
C VAL A 546 5.70 -34.57 0.10
N THR A 547 4.96 -35.48 -0.54
CA THR A 547 4.99 -35.63 -2.01
C THR A 547 3.62 -35.66 -2.67
N SER A 548 2.61 -36.23 -2.01
CA SER A 548 1.25 -36.26 -2.54
C SER A 548 0.53 -34.92 -2.35
N ASP A 549 -0.43 -34.61 -3.23
CA ASP A 549 -1.22 -33.39 -3.14
C ASP A 549 -1.93 -33.27 -1.79
N ALA A 550 -2.43 -34.37 -1.24
CA ALA A 550 -3.08 -34.39 0.07
C ALA A 550 -2.13 -34.02 1.23
N GLU A 551 -0.88 -34.50 1.21
CA GLU A 551 0.12 -34.15 2.22
C GLU A 551 0.55 -32.69 2.09
N ILE A 552 0.74 -32.21 0.85
CA ILE A 552 1.09 -30.81 0.57
C ILE A 552 -0.05 -29.89 1.03
N GLU A 553 -1.31 -30.21 0.71
CA GLU A 553 -2.48 -29.46 1.16
C GLU A 553 -2.56 -29.39 2.69
N SER A 554 -2.32 -30.52 3.38
CA SER A 554 -2.31 -30.59 4.83
C SER A 554 -1.24 -29.66 5.44
N PHE A 555 -0.03 -29.70 4.89
CA PHE A 555 1.06 -28.81 5.28
C PHE A 555 0.72 -27.34 5.04
N LEU A 556 0.19 -27.01 3.86
CA LEU A 556 -0.18 -25.63 3.51
C LEU A 556 -1.30 -25.10 4.40
N LYS A 557 -2.34 -25.88 4.69
CA LYS A 557 -3.41 -25.47 5.63
C LYS A 557 -2.85 -25.11 7.02
N GLY A 558 -1.80 -25.80 7.47
CA GLY A 558 -1.14 -25.50 8.74
C GLY A 558 -0.26 -24.23 8.70
N THR A 559 0.37 -23.94 7.57
CA THR A 559 1.43 -22.93 7.46
C THR A 559 1.05 -21.64 6.73
N LEU A 560 -0.01 -21.67 5.93
CA LEU A 560 -0.44 -20.52 5.12
C LEU A 560 -0.89 -19.40 6.03
N ASP A 561 -0.43 -18.21 5.68
CA ASP A 561 -0.74 -16.95 6.33
C ASP A 561 -1.55 -16.08 5.35
N PRO A 562 -2.70 -15.53 5.77
CA PRO A 562 -3.58 -14.73 4.94
C PRO A 562 -3.08 -13.31 4.67
N SER A 563 -2.00 -12.85 5.30
CA SER A 563 -1.59 -11.45 5.21
C SER A 563 -0.12 -11.26 4.91
N GLN A 564 0.14 -10.39 3.93
CA GLN A 564 1.43 -9.75 3.72
C GLN A 564 1.37 -8.26 4.08
N TYR A 565 0.43 -7.88 4.94
CA TYR A 565 0.19 -6.49 5.33
C TYR A 565 -0.19 -5.59 4.14
N HIS A 566 -0.94 -6.13 3.17
CA HIS A 566 -1.46 -5.41 2.01
C HIS A 566 -3.00 -5.40 1.98
N PRO A 567 -3.68 -4.95 3.04
CA PRO A 567 -5.13 -4.90 3.08
C PRO A 567 -5.68 -3.92 2.03
N VAL A 568 -6.63 -4.38 1.21
CA VAL A 568 -7.31 -3.57 0.17
C VAL A 568 -8.81 -3.90 0.06
N GLY A 569 -9.53 -3.12 -0.75
CA GLY A 569 -10.78 -3.52 -1.38
C GLY A 569 -12.06 -3.41 -0.56
N THR A 570 -12.00 -2.85 0.64
CA THR A 570 -13.16 -2.68 1.54
C THR A 570 -14.12 -1.56 1.19
N CYS A 571 -13.80 -0.73 0.20
CA CYS A 571 -14.66 0.31 -0.35
C CYS A 571 -14.48 0.36 -1.88
N PRO A 572 -14.75 -0.75 -2.60
CA PRO A 572 -14.25 -0.97 -3.94
C PRO A 572 -14.81 0.03 -4.96
N MET A 573 -13.94 0.46 -5.87
CA MET A 573 -14.27 1.25 -7.05
C MET A 573 -14.81 0.33 -8.14
N MET A 574 -16.13 0.16 -8.14
CA MET A 574 -16.90 -0.66 -9.08
C MET A 574 -18.31 -0.04 -9.21
N PRO A 575 -19.11 -0.43 -10.21
CA PRO A 575 -20.52 -0.06 -10.28
C PRO A 575 -21.33 -0.51 -9.05
N LEU A 576 -22.40 0.21 -8.73
CA LEU A 576 -23.28 -0.10 -7.58
C LEU A 576 -23.89 -1.50 -7.68
N GLU A 577 -24.30 -1.90 -8.88
CA GLU A 577 -24.84 -3.22 -9.20
C GLU A 577 -23.81 -4.36 -9.04
N MET A 578 -22.54 -4.02 -8.85
CA MET A 578 -21.43 -4.94 -8.57
C MET A 578 -20.89 -4.79 -7.13
N GLY A 579 -21.67 -4.18 -6.22
CA GLY A 579 -21.27 -4.00 -4.83
C GLY A 579 -20.23 -2.88 -4.64
N GLY A 580 -20.16 -1.94 -5.58
CA GLY A 580 -19.29 -0.78 -5.51
C GLY A 580 -19.63 0.18 -4.36
N VAL A 581 -18.62 0.87 -3.85
CA VAL A 581 -18.75 1.91 -2.81
C VAL A 581 -18.40 3.28 -3.35
N VAL A 582 -17.43 3.35 -4.26
CA VAL A 582 -17.04 4.60 -4.91
C VAL A 582 -17.11 4.51 -6.42
N ASP A 583 -17.41 5.65 -7.05
CA ASP A 583 -17.40 5.78 -8.51
C ASP A 583 -15.97 5.88 -9.08
N GLU A 584 -15.85 5.94 -10.41
CA GLU A 584 -14.59 6.13 -11.15
C GLU A 584 -13.82 7.41 -10.79
N THR A 585 -14.52 8.39 -10.17
CA THR A 585 -13.93 9.63 -9.64
C THR A 585 -13.62 9.54 -8.14
N LEU A 586 -13.80 8.37 -7.55
CA LEU A 586 -13.65 8.03 -6.13
C LEU A 586 -14.60 8.77 -5.19
N ARG A 587 -15.76 9.22 -5.65
CA ARG A 587 -16.83 9.71 -4.77
C ARG A 587 -17.61 8.54 -4.19
N VAL A 588 -17.99 8.65 -2.93
CA VAL A 588 -18.90 7.68 -2.31
C VAL A 588 -20.28 7.79 -2.97
N TYR A 589 -20.82 6.67 -3.44
CA TYR A 589 -22.13 6.66 -4.10
C TYR A 589 -23.22 7.21 -3.18
N GLY A 590 -24.12 8.01 -3.75
CA GLY A 590 -25.27 8.57 -3.04
C GLY A 590 -24.93 9.65 -2.01
N VAL A 591 -23.67 10.10 -1.91
CA VAL A 591 -23.23 11.12 -0.95
C VAL A 591 -22.38 12.19 -1.62
N GLU A 592 -22.82 13.45 -1.51
CA GLU A 592 -22.07 14.60 -1.97
C GLU A 592 -21.00 15.03 -0.96
N GLY A 593 -19.89 15.57 -1.48
CA GLY A 593 -18.80 16.08 -0.65
C GLY A 593 -18.05 14.99 0.12
N LEU A 594 -18.10 13.72 -0.32
CA LEU A 594 -17.40 12.61 0.30
C LEU A 594 -16.66 11.75 -0.74
N SER A 595 -15.39 11.47 -0.47
CA SER A 595 -14.55 10.57 -1.30
C SER A 595 -13.72 9.62 -0.47
N VAL A 596 -13.26 8.55 -1.10
CA VAL A 596 -12.26 7.61 -0.57
C VAL A 596 -11.04 7.63 -1.49
N VAL A 597 -9.81 7.58 -0.94
CA VAL A 597 -8.58 7.67 -1.76
C VAL A 597 -7.47 6.70 -1.31
N ASP A 598 -7.71 5.89 -0.29
CA ASP A 598 -6.77 4.88 0.17
C ASP A 598 -6.99 3.52 -0.48
N ALA A 599 -6.23 2.51 -0.05
CA ALA A 599 -6.25 1.15 -0.56
C ALA A 599 -7.62 0.43 -0.51
N SER A 600 -8.58 0.91 0.30
CA SER A 600 -9.95 0.36 0.31
C SER A 600 -10.64 0.46 -1.06
N MET A 601 -10.27 1.43 -1.90
CA MET A 601 -10.86 1.63 -3.23
C MET A 601 -10.51 0.54 -4.25
N MET A 602 -9.43 -0.22 -4.03
CA MET A 602 -8.93 -1.13 -5.07
C MET A 602 -9.90 -2.29 -5.28
N PRO A 603 -10.53 -2.45 -6.46
CA PRO A 603 -11.52 -3.50 -6.65
C PRO A 603 -10.91 -4.91 -6.61
N LEU A 604 -9.68 -5.04 -7.13
CA LEU A 604 -8.82 -6.21 -7.04
C LEU A 604 -7.45 -5.82 -6.51
N ILE A 605 -6.85 -6.65 -5.66
CA ILE A 605 -5.45 -6.46 -5.25
C ILE A 605 -4.51 -6.58 -6.45
N VAL A 606 -3.51 -5.70 -6.52
CA VAL A 606 -2.50 -5.70 -7.57
C VAL A 606 -1.38 -6.68 -7.22
N GLY A 607 -0.73 -7.28 -8.22
CA GLY A 607 0.40 -8.18 -8.02
C GLY A 607 1.69 -7.46 -7.61
N ALA A 608 1.68 -6.70 -6.51
CA ALA A 608 2.82 -5.93 -6.00
C ALA A 608 2.58 -5.43 -4.57
N THR A 609 3.62 -4.92 -3.91
CA THR A 609 3.42 -4.13 -2.69
C THR A 609 2.53 -2.92 -3.00
N THR A 610 1.61 -2.59 -2.10
CA THR A 610 0.55 -1.59 -2.39
C THR A 610 1.03 -0.14 -2.28
N GLN A 611 2.23 0.11 -1.74
CA GLN A 611 2.72 1.46 -1.45
C GLN A 611 2.74 2.38 -2.67
N SER A 612 3.36 1.95 -3.77
CA SER A 612 3.48 2.78 -4.98
C SER A 612 2.11 3.06 -5.59
N THR A 613 1.22 2.07 -5.58
CA THR A 613 -0.13 2.16 -6.12
C THR A 613 -0.95 3.18 -5.34
N VAL A 614 -0.86 3.17 -4.01
CA VAL A 614 -1.56 4.16 -3.17
C VAL A 614 -1.07 5.58 -3.44
N TYR A 615 0.23 5.79 -3.63
CA TYR A 615 0.74 7.11 -4.06
C TYR A 615 0.19 7.53 -5.43
N ALA A 616 0.19 6.62 -6.42
CA ALA A 616 -0.32 6.92 -7.75
C ALA A 616 -1.83 7.24 -7.76
N VAL A 617 -2.63 6.49 -7.00
CA VAL A 617 -4.06 6.75 -6.77
C VAL A 617 -4.27 8.13 -6.16
N ALA A 618 -3.52 8.47 -5.11
CA ALA A 618 -3.62 9.75 -4.42
C ALA A 618 -3.20 10.93 -5.32
N GLU A 619 -2.12 10.78 -6.09
CA GLU A 619 -1.69 11.77 -7.08
C GLU A 619 -2.76 12.00 -8.16
N LYS A 620 -3.36 10.92 -8.69
CA LYS A 620 -4.45 11.00 -9.66
C LYS A 620 -5.68 11.69 -9.10
N LYS A 621 -6.11 11.29 -7.91
CA LYS A 621 -7.27 11.87 -7.23
C LYS A 621 -7.08 13.36 -6.96
N ALA A 622 -5.93 13.76 -6.43
CA ALA A 622 -5.67 15.17 -6.15
C ALA A 622 -5.55 16.02 -7.42
N ALA A 623 -4.85 15.54 -8.45
CA ALA A 623 -4.59 16.31 -9.68
C ALA A 623 -5.82 16.42 -10.58
N ASP A 624 -6.49 15.30 -10.87
CA ASP A 624 -7.47 15.25 -11.95
C ASP A 624 -8.91 15.19 -11.47
N LEU A 625 -9.14 14.78 -10.22
CA LEU A 625 -10.50 14.50 -9.75
C LEU A 625 -11.00 15.51 -8.73
N ILE A 626 -10.18 15.90 -7.75
CA ILE A 626 -10.58 16.92 -6.77
C ILE A 626 -10.36 18.32 -7.34
N LYS A 627 -9.17 18.64 -7.87
CA LYS A 627 -8.87 19.97 -8.43
C LYS A 627 -9.75 20.34 -9.63
N ALA A 628 -10.12 19.37 -10.47
CA ALA A 628 -10.97 19.63 -11.63
C ALA A 628 -12.41 20.05 -11.27
N ARG A 629 -12.87 19.76 -10.04
CA ARG A 629 -14.20 20.14 -9.53
C ARG A 629 -14.16 21.19 -8.42
N ALA A 630 -13.00 21.78 -8.16
CA ALA A 630 -12.72 22.60 -6.97
C ALA A 630 -12.94 24.11 -7.15
#